data_AF-A0A4Q2R7B7-F1
#
_entry.id   AF-A0A4Q2R7B7-F1
#
_cell.length_a   1.000
_cell.length_b   1.000
_cell.length_c   1.000
_cell.angle_alpha   90.00
_cell.angle_beta   90.00
_cell.angle_gamma   90.00
#
_symmetry.space_group_name_H-M   'P 1'
#
loop_
_entity.id
_entity.type
_entity.pdbx_description
1 polymer ?
#
loop_
_entity_poly.entity_id
_entity_poly.type
_entity_poly.pdbx_seq_one_letter_code
_entity_poly.pdbx_strand_id
1 'polypeptide(L)'
;MSRPALEIADILRRHGAAWRAAHAGHVSLGQLKVMSAIETCRTAALGGHVEACEGCRHTRVAYNSCRNRHCPKCQGAAAREWLAAREADLLPVGYFHVVFTVPAEIADIAFTNKAAVYDLLFRAASETMLTIAADPRHLGARIGITAVLHTWGSALTHHPHVHMIVPGGGISLDGTRWVSSRPAFLLPVHVLGKLFRRLFLTGLLALHAAGRLRFFGDRAGLSDPQAFERHLAPMKAKKWVVYAKPPFGGPEAVLAYLSRYTHRVAISNRRLIGMDEDGVTFRYKDYRRDGDARHRTMTLST
;
A
#
# COMPACT_ATOMS: atom_id res chain seq x y z
N MET A 1 24.30 6.56 4.51
CA MET A 1 23.60 6.20 3.25
C MET A 1 23.77 7.36 2.27
N SER A 2 24.24 7.10 1.05
CA SER A 2 24.44 8.15 0.03
C SER A 2 23.13 8.80 -0.40
N ARG A 3 23.19 10.09 -0.72
CA ARG A 3 22.06 10.84 -1.27
C ARG A 3 21.73 10.27 -2.67
N PRO A 4 20.46 10.05 -3.01
CA PRO A 4 20.08 9.64 -4.36
C PRO A 4 20.57 10.66 -5.38
N ALA A 5 21.11 10.19 -6.51
CA ALA A 5 21.54 11.06 -7.61
C ALA A 5 20.36 11.77 -8.30
N LEU A 6 19.18 11.14 -8.28
CA LEU A 6 17.95 11.65 -8.87
C LEU A 6 16.79 11.56 -7.87
N GLU A 7 15.98 12.61 -7.79
CA GLU A 7 14.78 12.69 -6.97
C GLU A 7 13.52 12.90 -7.81
N ILE A 8 12.35 12.51 -7.28
CA ILE A 8 11.06 12.80 -7.92
C ILE A 8 10.88 14.32 -8.15
N ALA A 9 11.43 15.15 -7.27
CA ALA A 9 11.38 16.60 -7.43
C ALA A 9 12.13 17.07 -8.69
N ASP A 10 13.22 16.41 -9.09
CA ASP A 10 13.97 16.76 -10.30
C ASP A 10 13.14 16.46 -11.55
N ILE A 11 12.45 15.32 -11.57
CA ILE A 11 11.53 14.94 -12.65
C ILE A 11 10.39 15.95 -12.78
N LEU A 12 9.76 16.32 -11.67
CA LEU A 12 8.67 17.30 -11.69
C LEU A 12 9.14 18.70 -12.11
N ARG A 13 10.34 19.13 -11.67
CA ARG A 13 10.92 20.41 -12.11
C ARG A 13 11.25 20.42 -13.60
N ARG A 14 11.76 19.31 -14.14
CA ARG A 14 12.15 19.21 -15.57
C ARG A 14 10.95 19.02 -16.49
N HIS A 15 10.07 18.06 -16.20
CA HIS A 15 9.00 17.63 -17.10
C HIS A 15 7.59 18.00 -16.62
N GLY A 16 7.42 18.43 -15.36
CA GLY A 16 6.11 18.60 -14.75
C GLY A 16 5.25 19.69 -15.41
N ALA A 17 5.84 20.76 -15.93
CA ALA A 17 5.10 21.80 -16.64
C ALA A 17 4.46 21.28 -17.94
N ALA A 18 5.25 20.63 -18.80
CA ALA A 18 4.79 20.01 -20.03
C ALA A 18 3.75 18.92 -19.74
N TRP A 19 4.02 18.05 -18.77
CA TRP A 19 3.09 16.99 -18.37
C TRP A 19 1.75 17.55 -17.89
N ARG A 20 1.74 18.62 -17.07
CA ARG A 20 0.51 19.29 -16.62
C ARG A 20 -0.28 19.89 -17.78
N ALA A 21 0.40 20.50 -18.76
CA ALA A 21 -0.25 21.06 -19.94
C ALA A 21 -0.91 19.96 -20.79
N ALA A 22 -0.20 18.86 -21.04
CA ALA A 22 -0.71 17.71 -21.78
C ALA A 22 -1.90 17.01 -21.09
N HIS A 23 -2.00 17.11 -19.76
CA HIS A 23 -3.06 16.48 -18.95
C HIS A 23 -4.05 17.49 -18.36
N ALA A 24 -4.17 18.69 -18.95
CA ALA A 24 -5.13 19.70 -18.51
C ALA A 24 -6.56 19.12 -18.45
N GLY A 25 -7.31 19.45 -17.38
CA GLY A 25 -8.65 18.91 -17.13
C GLY A 25 -8.70 17.49 -16.55
N HIS A 26 -7.59 16.74 -16.56
CA HIS A 26 -7.53 15.35 -16.09
C HIS A 26 -6.79 15.16 -14.77
N VAL A 27 -6.27 16.25 -14.21
CA VAL A 27 -5.51 16.26 -12.94
C VAL A 27 -6.30 17.02 -11.88
N SER A 28 -6.57 16.37 -10.76
CA SER A 28 -7.28 17.00 -9.65
C SER A 28 -6.43 18.08 -8.97
N LEU A 29 -7.09 19.06 -8.35
CA LEU A 29 -6.42 20.07 -7.51
C LEU A 29 -5.53 19.44 -6.43
N GLY A 30 -5.96 18.31 -5.84
CA GLY A 30 -5.16 17.57 -4.87
C GLY A 30 -3.85 17.05 -5.44
N GLN A 31 -3.87 16.51 -6.65
CA GLN A 31 -2.65 16.07 -7.35
C GLN A 31 -1.74 17.25 -7.69
N LEU A 32 -2.29 18.36 -8.19
CA LEU A 32 -1.51 19.57 -8.47
C LEU A 32 -0.81 20.11 -7.21
N LYS A 33 -1.53 20.19 -6.08
CA LYS A 33 -0.94 20.59 -4.78
C LYS A 33 0.19 19.66 -4.35
N VAL A 34 0.05 18.35 -4.58
CA VAL A 34 1.11 17.37 -4.30
C VAL A 34 2.33 17.61 -5.19
N MET A 35 2.14 17.86 -6.50
CA MET A 35 3.25 18.16 -7.41
C MET A 35 4.03 19.39 -6.94
N SER A 36 3.35 20.52 -6.68
CA SER A 36 4.00 21.75 -6.20
C SER A 36 4.70 21.57 -4.85
N ALA A 37 4.10 20.81 -3.93
CA ALA A 37 4.73 20.51 -2.65
C ALA A 37 6.02 19.70 -2.82
N ILE A 38 6.08 18.78 -3.79
CA ILE A 38 7.29 18.00 -4.05
C ILE A 38 8.36 18.85 -4.76
N GLU A 39 7.98 19.67 -5.75
CA GLU A 39 8.89 20.55 -6.50
C GLU A 39 9.63 21.56 -5.60
N THR A 40 8.91 22.13 -4.63
CA THR A 40 9.43 23.13 -3.68
C THR A 40 10.12 22.52 -2.46
N CYS A 41 9.98 21.21 -2.23
CA CYS A 41 10.49 20.56 -1.02
C CYS A 41 12.02 20.63 -0.92
N ARG A 42 12.53 21.09 0.24
CA ARG A 42 13.96 21.27 0.49
C ARG A 42 14.61 22.26 -0.49
N THR A 43 13.92 23.36 -0.79
CA THR A 43 14.43 24.50 -1.55
C THR A 43 14.27 25.78 -0.74
N ALA A 44 14.94 26.86 -1.17
CA ALA A 44 14.81 28.17 -0.54
C ALA A 44 13.38 28.72 -0.51
N ALA A 45 12.50 28.25 -1.41
CA ALA A 45 11.09 28.65 -1.44
C ALA A 45 10.31 28.31 -0.16
N LEU A 46 10.79 27.35 0.65
CA LEU A 46 10.19 27.00 1.94
C LEU A 46 10.97 27.57 3.14
N GLY A 47 11.96 28.43 2.88
CA GLY A 47 12.93 28.87 3.87
C GLY A 47 13.87 27.74 4.33
N GLY A 48 14.73 28.05 5.30
CA GLY A 48 15.68 27.11 5.86
C GLY A 48 16.48 27.73 6.99
N HIS A 49 17.45 26.97 7.48
CA HIS A 49 18.37 27.38 8.53
C HIS A 49 19.81 27.09 8.11
N VAL A 50 20.75 27.81 8.73
CA VAL A 50 22.18 27.55 8.57
C VAL A 50 22.64 26.74 9.77
N GLU A 51 23.19 25.57 9.51
CA GLU A 51 23.83 24.74 10.54
C GLU A 51 25.34 24.98 10.45
N ALA A 52 25.97 25.22 11.60
CA ALA A 52 27.41 25.43 11.69
C ALA A 52 28.02 24.43 12.69
N CYS A 53 29.12 23.79 12.31
CA CYS A 53 29.91 22.99 13.24
C CYS A 53 30.81 23.92 14.06
N GLU A 54 30.67 23.91 15.39
CA GLU A 54 31.47 24.75 16.28
C GLU A 54 32.97 24.38 16.25
N GLY A 55 33.31 23.12 15.98
CA GLY A 55 34.69 22.66 15.92
C GLY A 55 35.43 23.01 14.62
N CYS A 56 34.86 22.69 13.45
CA CYS A 56 35.54 22.88 12.16
C CYS A 56 35.01 24.07 11.34
N ARG A 57 34.03 24.82 11.86
CA ARG A 57 33.34 25.94 11.20
C ARG A 57 32.67 25.60 9.86
N HIS A 58 32.56 24.32 9.52
CA HIS A 58 31.79 23.90 8.35
C HIS A 58 30.34 24.37 8.50
N THR A 59 29.83 25.08 7.49
CA THR A 59 28.44 25.53 7.43
C THR A 59 27.69 24.79 6.34
N ARG A 60 26.42 24.49 6.58
CA ARG A 60 25.51 23.99 5.56
C ARG A 60 24.15 24.67 5.67
N VAL A 61 23.55 24.97 4.51
CA VAL A 61 22.16 25.43 4.43
C VAL A 61 21.25 24.22 4.41
N ALA A 62 20.31 24.17 5.34
CA ALA A 62 19.31 23.13 5.44
C ALA A 62 17.91 23.72 5.18
N TYR A 63 17.33 23.38 4.03
CA TYR A 63 16.00 23.87 3.65
C TYR A 63 14.86 23.07 4.30
N ASN A 64 13.74 23.75 4.54
CA ASN A 64 12.56 23.18 5.17
C ASN A 64 11.85 22.14 4.28
N SER A 65 11.13 21.22 4.93
CA SER A 65 10.38 20.16 4.29
C SER A 65 8.96 20.62 3.95
N CYS A 66 8.39 20.12 2.84
CA CYS A 66 7.00 20.44 2.50
C CYS A 66 5.97 19.69 3.36
N ARG A 67 6.42 18.72 4.18
CA ARG A 67 5.61 17.84 5.05
C ARG A 67 4.48 17.05 4.38
N ASN A 68 4.32 17.16 3.05
CA ASN A 68 3.28 16.45 2.32
C ASN A 68 3.49 14.92 2.41
N ARG A 69 2.40 14.17 2.69
CA ARG A 69 2.40 12.71 2.81
C ARG A 69 2.89 11.97 1.55
N HIS A 70 2.77 12.60 0.38
CA HIS A 70 3.19 12.05 -0.91
C HIS A 70 4.64 12.41 -1.28
N CYS A 71 5.35 13.18 -0.46
CA CYS A 71 6.75 13.50 -0.71
C CYS A 71 7.68 12.36 -0.24
N PRO A 72 8.55 11.80 -1.11
CA PRO A 72 9.45 10.70 -0.78
C PRO A 72 10.56 11.06 0.24
N LYS A 73 10.68 12.35 0.62
CA LYS A 73 11.71 12.87 1.53
C LYS A 73 11.18 13.17 2.95
N CYS A 74 9.89 13.45 3.09
CA CYS A 74 9.36 14.10 4.30
C CYS A 74 8.87 13.13 5.38
N GLN A 75 8.48 11.92 4.98
CA GLN A 75 7.74 11.01 5.88
C GLN A 75 8.62 10.21 6.85
N GLY A 76 9.95 10.40 6.83
CA GLY A 76 10.86 9.60 7.62
C GLY A 76 10.71 9.76 9.14
N ALA A 77 10.45 10.97 9.64
CA ALA A 77 10.25 11.21 11.07
C ALA A 77 8.90 10.65 11.55
N ALA A 78 7.81 11.04 10.89
CA ALA A 78 6.47 10.51 11.16
C ALA A 78 6.42 8.97 11.09
N ALA A 79 7.13 8.36 10.13
CA ALA A 79 7.24 6.90 10.05
C ALA A 79 7.86 6.28 11.30
N ARG A 80 8.91 6.90 11.87
CA ARG A 80 9.60 6.43 13.08
C ARG A 80 8.78 6.65 14.34
N GLU A 81 8.12 7.80 14.47
CA GLU A 81 7.21 8.07 15.60
C GLU A 81 6.03 7.10 15.59
N TRP A 82 5.40 6.92 14.43
CA TRP A 82 4.34 5.93 14.27
C TRP A 82 4.84 4.52 14.56
N LEU A 83 6.07 4.20 14.13
CA LEU A 83 6.69 2.91 14.41
C LEU A 83 6.81 2.68 15.90
N ALA A 84 7.48 3.58 16.63
CA ALA A 84 7.67 3.54 18.08
C ALA A 84 6.34 3.32 18.83
N ALA A 85 5.29 4.05 18.42
CA ALA A 85 3.97 3.90 19.00
C ALA A 85 3.34 2.52 18.75
N ARG A 86 3.59 1.89 17.59
CA ARG A 86 3.11 0.53 17.29
C ARG A 86 3.95 -0.56 17.95
N GLU A 87 5.23 -0.31 18.26
CA GLU A 87 6.05 -1.30 18.99
C GLU A 87 5.56 -1.49 20.41
N ALA A 88 5.08 -0.42 21.05
CA ALA A 88 4.48 -0.49 22.38
C ALA A 88 3.20 -1.37 22.44
N ASP A 89 2.52 -1.58 21.31
CA ASP A 89 1.29 -2.38 21.22
C ASP A 89 1.57 -3.88 20.97
N LEU A 90 2.83 -4.27 20.74
CA LEU A 90 3.15 -5.65 20.36
C LEU A 90 3.27 -6.59 21.56
N LEU A 91 2.56 -7.70 21.45
CA LEU A 91 2.71 -8.86 22.31
C LEU A 91 4.01 -9.62 21.99
N PRO A 92 4.66 -10.27 22.98
CA PRO A 92 5.88 -11.05 22.81
C PRO A 92 5.57 -12.44 22.19
N VAL A 93 5.02 -12.44 20.97
CA VAL A 93 4.63 -13.64 20.21
C VAL A 93 5.14 -13.55 18.77
N GLY A 94 5.09 -14.67 18.04
CA GLY A 94 5.31 -14.65 16.59
C GLY A 94 4.19 -13.90 15.87
N TYR A 95 4.48 -13.29 14.72
CA TYR A 95 3.49 -12.57 13.89
C TYR A 95 3.46 -13.05 12.44
N PHE A 96 2.28 -13.32 11.91
CA PHE A 96 2.11 -13.70 10.52
C PHE A 96 1.88 -12.48 9.64
N HIS A 97 2.46 -12.52 8.43
CA HIS A 97 2.17 -11.57 7.38
C HIS A 97 1.14 -12.17 6.43
N VAL A 98 -0.08 -11.64 6.47
CA VAL A 98 -1.18 -12.08 5.62
C VAL A 98 -1.49 -11.00 4.59
N VAL A 99 -1.65 -11.36 3.32
CA VAL A 99 -1.95 -10.41 2.24
C VAL A 99 -3.21 -10.83 1.50
N PHE A 100 -4.15 -9.90 1.40
CA PHE A 100 -5.37 -10.04 0.62
C PHE A 100 -5.25 -9.18 -0.63
N THR A 101 -5.41 -9.81 -1.79
CA THR A 101 -5.32 -9.14 -3.10
C THR A 101 -6.62 -9.37 -3.86
N VAL A 102 -7.12 -8.32 -4.51
CA VAL A 102 -8.26 -8.43 -5.43
C VAL A 102 -7.78 -8.71 -6.86
N PRO A 103 -8.57 -9.42 -7.69
CA PRO A 103 -8.30 -9.55 -9.12
C PRO A 103 -8.17 -8.20 -9.84
N ALA A 104 -7.40 -8.15 -10.92
CA ALA A 104 -7.14 -6.93 -11.69
C ALA A 104 -8.44 -6.28 -12.21
N GLU A 105 -9.41 -7.10 -12.59
CA GLU A 105 -10.72 -6.67 -13.07
C GLU A 105 -11.47 -5.85 -12.00
N ILE A 106 -11.28 -6.18 -10.72
CA ILE A 106 -11.84 -5.44 -9.59
C ILE A 106 -10.96 -4.24 -9.21
N ALA A 107 -9.65 -4.35 -9.37
CA ALA A 107 -8.72 -3.24 -9.13
C ALA A 107 -9.09 -2.01 -9.97
N ASP A 108 -9.53 -2.21 -11.21
CA ASP A 108 -10.00 -1.15 -12.10
C ASP A 108 -11.21 -0.40 -11.55
N ILE A 109 -12.20 -1.13 -10.98
CA ILE A 109 -13.36 -0.52 -10.30
C ILE A 109 -12.89 0.32 -9.11
N ALA A 110 -11.89 -0.17 -8.37
CA ALA A 110 -11.34 0.52 -7.22
C ALA A 110 -10.61 1.84 -7.60
N PHE A 111 -10.11 1.98 -8.82
CA PHE A 111 -9.40 3.19 -9.25
C PHE A 111 -10.29 4.43 -9.22
N THR A 112 -11.54 4.32 -9.67
CA THR A 112 -12.54 5.40 -9.64
C THR A 112 -13.37 5.43 -8.36
N ASN A 113 -13.42 4.33 -7.61
CA ASN A 113 -14.24 4.18 -6.39
C ASN A 113 -13.41 3.95 -5.12
N LYS A 114 -12.25 4.60 -5.02
CA LYS A 114 -11.22 4.35 -3.99
C LYS A 114 -11.79 4.23 -2.58
N ALA A 115 -12.55 5.22 -2.10
CA ALA A 115 -13.06 5.23 -0.73
C ALA A 115 -13.95 4.02 -0.43
N ALA A 116 -14.95 3.77 -1.27
CA ALA A 116 -15.92 2.69 -1.07
C ALA A 116 -15.27 1.31 -1.20
N VAL A 117 -14.44 1.11 -2.23
CA VAL A 117 -13.83 -0.20 -2.50
C VAL A 117 -12.69 -0.51 -1.54
N TYR A 118 -11.92 0.48 -1.09
CA TYR A 118 -10.87 0.25 -0.09
C TYR A 118 -11.45 0.03 1.31
N ASP A 119 -12.53 0.72 1.70
CA ASP A 119 -13.27 0.41 2.93
C ASP A 119 -13.79 -1.04 2.90
N LEU A 120 -14.42 -1.44 1.80
CA LEU A 120 -14.85 -2.84 1.60
C LEU A 120 -13.68 -3.83 1.67
N LEU A 121 -12.53 -3.51 1.07
CA LEU A 121 -11.34 -4.35 1.13
C LEU A 121 -10.87 -4.60 2.56
N PHE A 122 -10.80 -3.55 3.38
CA PHE A 122 -10.46 -3.69 4.80
C PHE A 122 -11.48 -4.54 5.54
N ARG A 123 -12.78 -4.24 5.39
CA ARG A 123 -13.85 -4.95 6.09
C ARG A 123 -13.87 -6.43 5.73
N ALA A 124 -13.91 -6.76 4.45
CA ALA A 124 -13.98 -8.15 3.98
C ALA A 124 -12.74 -8.96 4.38
N ALA A 125 -11.54 -8.37 4.32
CA ALA A 125 -10.32 -9.05 4.74
C ALA A 125 -10.29 -9.29 6.26
N SER A 126 -10.66 -8.30 7.07
CA SER A 126 -10.65 -8.41 8.54
C SER A 126 -11.73 -9.38 9.02
N GLU A 127 -12.94 -9.29 8.47
CA GLU A 127 -14.04 -10.21 8.77
C GLU A 127 -13.68 -11.65 8.41
N THR A 128 -13.02 -11.86 7.26
CA THR A 128 -12.52 -13.18 6.88
C THR A 128 -11.57 -13.75 7.93
N MET A 129 -10.58 -12.96 8.36
CA MET A 129 -9.61 -13.40 9.36
C MET A 129 -10.25 -13.70 10.70
N LEU A 130 -11.09 -12.80 11.20
CA LEU A 130 -11.76 -12.94 12.50
C LEU A 130 -12.71 -14.15 12.51
N THR A 131 -13.48 -14.35 11.44
CA THR A 131 -14.42 -15.46 11.32
C THR A 131 -13.70 -16.80 11.31
N ILE A 132 -12.66 -16.95 10.47
CA ILE A 132 -11.93 -18.21 10.34
C ILE A 132 -11.06 -18.49 11.58
N ALA A 133 -10.52 -17.46 12.24
CA ALA A 133 -9.81 -17.61 13.51
C ALA A 133 -10.72 -18.08 14.65
N ALA A 134 -11.97 -17.60 14.70
CA ALA A 134 -12.91 -17.98 15.74
C ALA A 134 -13.43 -19.42 15.60
N ASP A 135 -13.39 -20.04 14.41
CA ASP A 135 -13.82 -21.43 14.21
C ASP A 135 -12.90 -22.40 14.99
N PRO A 136 -13.43 -23.20 15.95
CA PRO A 136 -12.65 -24.18 16.71
C PRO A 136 -11.99 -25.28 15.86
N ARG A 137 -12.48 -25.52 14.64
CA ARG A 137 -11.83 -26.43 13.67
C ARG A 137 -10.55 -25.83 13.08
N HIS A 138 -10.29 -24.55 13.33
CA HIS A 138 -9.10 -23.84 12.92
C HIS A 138 -8.28 -23.40 14.13
N LEU A 139 -8.45 -22.16 14.62
CA LEU A 139 -7.71 -21.65 15.77
C LEU A 139 -8.57 -21.63 17.04
N GLY A 140 -9.87 -21.37 16.93
CA GLY A 140 -10.77 -21.25 18.09
C GLY A 140 -10.46 -20.05 19.00
N ALA A 141 -10.03 -18.92 18.42
CA ALA A 141 -9.59 -17.77 19.19
C ALA A 141 -9.94 -16.43 18.52
N ARG A 142 -10.09 -15.39 19.35
CA ARG A 142 -10.21 -14.00 18.94
C ARG A 142 -8.81 -13.40 18.76
N ILE A 143 -8.43 -13.17 17.50
CA ILE A 143 -7.13 -12.61 17.12
C ILE A 143 -7.16 -11.07 17.04
N GLY A 144 -5.99 -10.46 17.18
CA GLY A 144 -5.76 -9.05 16.80
C GLY A 144 -5.27 -8.93 15.36
N ILE A 145 -5.51 -7.78 14.71
CA ILE A 145 -5.06 -7.54 13.33
C ILE A 145 -4.62 -6.08 13.19
N THR A 146 -3.42 -5.86 12.65
CA THR A 146 -2.99 -4.55 12.15
C THR A 146 -2.95 -4.59 10.63
N ALA A 147 -3.80 -3.79 9.98
CA ALA A 147 -3.97 -3.81 8.53
C ALA A 147 -3.50 -2.51 7.86
N VAL A 148 -2.81 -2.63 6.72
CA VAL A 148 -2.29 -1.50 5.94
C VAL A 148 -2.64 -1.69 4.46
N LEU A 149 -3.24 -0.67 3.86
CA LEU A 149 -3.54 -0.63 2.43
C LEU A 149 -2.29 -0.30 1.62
N HIS A 150 -2.12 -1.00 0.51
CA HIS A 150 -1.17 -0.66 -0.51
C HIS A 150 -1.84 -0.73 -1.89
N THR A 151 -1.64 0.29 -2.72
CA THR A 151 -2.38 0.46 -3.99
C THR A 151 -1.54 0.26 -5.25
N TRP A 152 -0.28 -0.17 -5.11
CA TRP A 152 0.66 -0.27 -6.24
C TRP A 152 1.45 -1.57 -6.20
N GLY A 153 1.71 -2.13 -7.38
CA GLY A 153 2.71 -3.17 -7.56
C GLY A 153 4.13 -2.60 -7.60
N SER A 154 5.14 -3.48 -7.65
CA SER A 154 6.53 -3.00 -7.77
C SER A 154 6.73 -2.17 -9.04
N ALA A 155 6.13 -2.55 -10.18
CA ALA A 155 6.16 -1.78 -11.42
C ALA A 155 5.32 -0.48 -11.39
N LEU A 156 4.77 -0.09 -10.23
CA LEU A 156 3.89 1.07 -10.03
C LEU A 156 2.53 0.96 -10.73
N THR A 157 2.16 -0.22 -11.23
CA THR A 157 0.81 -0.50 -11.70
C THR A 157 -0.18 -0.48 -10.54
N HIS A 158 -1.41 -0.04 -10.79
CA HIS A 158 -2.45 -0.05 -9.78
C HIS A 158 -2.77 -1.48 -9.35
N HIS A 159 -2.65 -1.74 -8.05
CA HIS A 159 -2.77 -3.07 -7.48
C HIS A 159 -3.18 -2.96 -6.00
N PRO A 160 -4.47 -2.75 -5.69
CA PRO A 160 -4.93 -2.61 -4.33
C PRO A 160 -4.90 -3.96 -3.60
N HIS A 161 -4.20 -3.97 -2.48
CA HIS A 161 -4.08 -5.11 -1.58
C HIS A 161 -3.91 -4.61 -0.15
N VAL A 162 -4.29 -5.45 0.80
CA VAL A 162 -4.11 -5.16 2.23
C VAL A 162 -3.07 -6.12 2.80
N HIS A 163 -2.06 -5.56 3.43
CA HIS A 163 -1.11 -6.28 4.27
C HIS A 163 -1.65 -6.29 5.70
N MET A 164 -1.71 -7.47 6.29
CA MET A 164 -2.10 -7.70 7.68
C MET A 164 -0.94 -8.30 8.44
N ILE A 165 -0.76 -7.78 9.64
CA ILE A 165 0.09 -8.35 10.67
C ILE A 165 -0.83 -8.93 11.73
N VAL A 166 -0.65 -10.21 12.01
CA VAL A 166 -1.55 -10.99 12.85
C VAL A 166 -0.71 -11.73 13.89
N PRO A 167 -0.98 -11.59 15.20
CA PRO A 167 -0.32 -12.38 16.23
C PRO A 167 -0.52 -13.87 15.97
N GLY A 168 0.47 -14.68 16.34
CA GLY A 168 0.46 -16.15 16.24
C GLY A 168 -0.41 -16.80 17.30
N GLY A 169 -1.65 -16.34 17.41
CA GLY A 169 -2.59 -16.73 18.44
C GLY A 169 -3.58 -15.61 18.77
N GLY A 170 -4.47 -15.90 19.71
CA GLY A 170 -5.48 -14.96 20.17
C GLY A 170 -6.00 -15.33 21.55
N ILE A 171 -6.95 -14.54 22.05
CA ILE A 171 -7.65 -14.83 23.31
C ILE A 171 -8.71 -15.91 23.00
N SER A 172 -8.85 -16.91 23.86
CA SER A 172 -9.92 -17.91 23.76
C SER A 172 -11.30 -17.23 23.72
N LEU A 173 -12.28 -17.90 23.11
CA LEU A 173 -13.61 -17.30 22.90
C LEU A 173 -14.34 -16.96 24.21
N ASP A 174 -14.03 -17.67 25.29
CA ASP A 174 -14.51 -17.41 26.65
C ASP A 174 -13.71 -16.31 27.38
N GLY A 175 -12.63 -15.79 26.79
CA GLY A 175 -11.82 -14.72 27.35
C GLY A 175 -10.80 -15.14 28.41
N THR A 176 -10.69 -16.43 28.72
CA THR A 176 -9.96 -16.89 29.92
C THR A 176 -8.47 -17.14 29.71
N ARG A 177 -8.04 -17.43 28.48
CA ARG A 177 -6.65 -17.83 28.20
C ARG A 177 -6.17 -17.42 26.81
N TRP A 178 -4.85 -17.48 26.62
CA TRP A 178 -4.24 -17.39 25.31
C TRP A 178 -4.32 -18.73 24.55
N VAL A 179 -4.56 -18.66 23.25
CA VAL A 179 -4.56 -19.78 22.31
C VAL A 179 -3.50 -19.50 21.25
N SER A 180 -2.38 -20.22 21.32
CA SER A 180 -1.30 -20.09 20.34
C SER A 180 -1.62 -20.81 19.03
N SER A 181 -1.24 -20.21 17.90
CA SER A 181 -1.19 -20.92 16.63
C SER A 181 0.01 -21.86 16.58
N ARG A 182 0.10 -22.67 15.53
CA ARG A 182 1.31 -23.45 15.26
C ARG A 182 2.42 -22.51 14.79
N PRO A 183 3.72 -22.81 15.03
CA PRO A 183 4.82 -21.88 14.75
C PRO A 183 4.91 -21.38 13.30
N ALA A 184 4.62 -22.24 12.32
CA ALA A 184 4.67 -21.91 10.90
C ALA A 184 3.29 -21.87 10.21
N PHE A 185 2.20 -21.92 10.99
CA PHE A 185 0.86 -22.03 10.44
C PHE A 185 -0.16 -21.30 11.32
N LEU A 186 -0.79 -20.28 10.73
CA LEU A 186 -1.85 -19.51 11.37
C LEU A 186 -3.24 -20.04 10.96
N LEU A 187 -3.60 -19.90 9.69
CA LEU A 187 -4.90 -20.27 9.15
C LEU A 187 -4.75 -20.79 7.70
N PRO A 188 -5.66 -21.67 7.24
CA PRO A 188 -5.60 -22.21 5.89
C PRO A 188 -5.98 -21.17 4.83
N VAL A 189 -4.99 -20.73 4.02
CA VAL A 189 -5.16 -19.67 3.01
C VAL A 189 -6.24 -19.95 1.96
N HIS A 190 -6.52 -21.22 1.66
CA HIS A 190 -7.56 -21.59 0.71
C HIS A 190 -8.97 -21.33 1.27
N VAL A 191 -9.17 -21.50 2.59
CA VAL A 191 -10.42 -21.17 3.27
C VAL A 191 -10.59 -19.66 3.33
N LEU A 192 -9.52 -18.95 3.71
CA LEU A 192 -9.50 -17.48 3.71
C LEU A 192 -9.87 -16.92 2.32
N GLY A 193 -9.25 -17.43 1.26
CA GLY A 193 -9.53 -16.97 -0.11
C GLY A 193 -10.98 -17.21 -0.55
N LYS A 194 -11.60 -18.32 -0.15
CA LYS A 194 -13.01 -18.61 -0.46
C LYS A 194 -13.97 -17.66 0.25
N LEU A 195 -13.78 -17.45 1.56
CA LEU A 195 -14.64 -16.56 2.34
C LEU A 195 -14.45 -15.10 1.92
N PHE A 196 -13.20 -14.65 1.76
CA PHE A 196 -12.89 -13.30 1.31
C PHE A 196 -13.53 -12.98 -0.04
N ARG A 197 -13.42 -13.88 -1.02
CA ARG A 197 -14.09 -13.73 -2.31
C ARG A 197 -15.59 -13.53 -2.15
N ARG A 198 -16.25 -14.35 -1.32
CA ARG A 198 -17.70 -14.26 -1.09
C ARG A 198 -18.06 -12.91 -0.46
N LEU A 199 -17.42 -12.54 0.64
CA LEU A 199 -17.70 -11.29 1.37
C LEU A 199 -17.46 -10.08 0.47
N PHE A 200 -16.33 -10.05 -0.24
CA PHE A 200 -15.98 -8.93 -1.10
C PHE A 200 -16.96 -8.78 -2.27
N LEU A 201 -17.27 -9.87 -3.00
CA LEU A 201 -18.22 -9.78 -4.12
C LEU A 201 -19.63 -9.41 -3.66
N THR A 202 -20.06 -9.91 -2.51
CA THR A 202 -21.37 -9.55 -1.92
C THR A 202 -21.42 -8.07 -1.57
N GLY A 203 -20.39 -7.57 -0.86
CA GLY A 203 -20.31 -6.16 -0.50
C GLY A 203 -20.19 -5.24 -1.72
N LEU A 204 -19.50 -5.68 -2.77
CA LEU A 204 -19.35 -4.91 -4.00
C LEU A 204 -20.68 -4.79 -4.76
N LEU A 205 -21.47 -5.88 -4.84
CA LEU A 205 -22.83 -5.85 -5.36
C LEU A 205 -23.74 -4.92 -4.54
N ALA A 206 -23.63 -4.94 -3.21
CA ALA A 206 -24.39 -4.06 -2.34
C ALA A 206 -24.02 -2.57 -2.54
N LEU A 207 -22.73 -2.26 -2.70
CA LEU A 207 -22.29 -0.89 -3.02
C LEU A 207 -22.83 -0.42 -4.37
N HIS A 208 -22.89 -1.30 -5.36
CA HIS A 208 -23.47 -1.00 -6.67
C HIS A 208 -24.97 -0.72 -6.56
N ALA A 209 -25.74 -1.64 -5.96
CA ALA A 209 -27.18 -1.50 -5.78
C ALA A 209 -27.58 -0.23 -5.00
N ALA A 210 -26.73 0.19 -4.06
CA ALA A 210 -26.91 1.43 -3.30
C ALA A 210 -26.47 2.71 -4.05
N GLY A 211 -26.07 2.62 -5.32
CA GLY A 211 -25.60 3.76 -6.12
C GLY A 211 -24.28 4.38 -5.61
N ARG A 212 -23.51 3.65 -4.81
CA ARG A 212 -22.26 4.14 -4.20
C ARG A 212 -21.03 3.94 -5.07
N LEU A 213 -21.18 3.26 -6.21
CA LEU A 213 -20.14 3.11 -7.22
C LEU A 213 -20.44 4.01 -8.41
N ARG A 214 -19.40 4.68 -8.92
CA ARG A 214 -19.44 5.53 -10.09
C ARG A 214 -18.58 4.95 -11.20
N PHE A 215 -19.08 5.02 -12.42
CA PHE A 215 -18.42 4.51 -13.60
C PHE A 215 -18.39 5.58 -14.69
N PHE A 216 -17.31 5.61 -15.47
CA PHE A 216 -17.04 6.64 -16.47
C PHE A 216 -16.36 6.01 -17.70
N GLY A 217 -16.39 6.74 -18.83
CA GLY A 217 -15.76 6.31 -20.09
C GLY A 217 -16.21 4.93 -20.53
N ASP A 218 -15.26 4.09 -20.95
CA ASP A 218 -15.51 2.71 -21.41
C ASP A 218 -16.23 1.81 -20.39
N ARG A 219 -16.22 2.20 -19.11
CA ARG A 219 -16.87 1.45 -18.02
C ARG A 219 -18.24 2.01 -17.66
N ALA A 220 -18.74 3.07 -18.28
CA ALA A 220 -20.02 3.70 -17.94
C ALA A 220 -21.19 2.69 -17.91
N GLY A 221 -21.18 1.70 -18.82
CA GLY A 221 -22.16 0.62 -18.87
C GLY A 221 -22.22 -0.26 -17.62
N LEU A 222 -21.18 -0.27 -16.77
CA LEU A 222 -21.20 -0.98 -15.48
C LEU A 222 -22.14 -0.34 -14.45
N SER A 223 -22.73 0.83 -14.75
CA SER A 223 -23.80 1.41 -13.93
C SER A 223 -25.09 0.59 -14.03
N ASP A 224 -25.31 -0.14 -15.13
CA ASP A 224 -26.44 -1.07 -15.28
C ASP A 224 -26.24 -2.31 -14.37
N PRO A 225 -27.25 -2.70 -13.55
CA PRO A 225 -27.14 -3.84 -12.66
C PRO A 225 -26.82 -5.17 -13.37
N GLN A 226 -27.44 -5.44 -14.51
CA GLN A 226 -27.21 -6.71 -15.21
C GLN A 226 -25.81 -6.76 -15.84
N ALA A 227 -25.35 -5.66 -16.42
CA ALA A 227 -23.98 -5.54 -16.93
C ALA A 227 -22.95 -5.70 -15.82
N PHE A 228 -23.21 -5.13 -14.63
CA PHE A 228 -22.33 -5.27 -13.48
C PHE A 228 -22.25 -6.71 -12.97
N GLU A 229 -23.40 -7.39 -12.86
CA GLU A 229 -23.44 -8.80 -12.46
C GLU A 229 -22.70 -9.71 -13.46
N ARG A 230 -22.89 -9.48 -14.77
CA ARG A 230 -22.15 -10.19 -15.82
C ARG A 230 -20.64 -9.94 -15.71
N HIS A 231 -20.23 -8.71 -15.42
CA HIS A 231 -18.82 -8.37 -15.22
C HIS A 231 -18.21 -9.10 -14.02
N LEU A 232 -18.98 -9.28 -12.93
CA LEU A 232 -18.50 -9.99 -11.73
C LEU A 232 -18.61 -11.52 -11.83
N ALA A 233 -19.42 -12.08 -12.72
CA ALA A 233 -19.65 -13.52 -12.80
C ALA A 233 -18.34 -14.34 -12.95
N PRO A 234 -17.37 -13.99 -13.82
CA PRO A 234 -16.10 -14.71 -13.90
C PRO A 234 -15.30 -14.69 -12.59
N MET A 235 -15.44 -13.62 -11.78
CA MET A 235 -14.71 -13.47 -10.52
C MET A 235 -15.22 -14.42 -9.43
N LYS A 236 -16.45 -14.93 -9.55
CA LYS A 236 -17.03 -15.96 -8.65
C LYS A 236 -16.32 -17.31 -8.82
N ALA A 237 -15.94 -17.66 -10.05
CA ALA A 237 -15.24 -18.91 -10.38
C ALA A 237 -13.73 -18.80 -10.16
N LYS A 238 -13.14 -17.62 -10.39
CA LYS A 238 -11.70 -17.37 -10.23
C LYS A 238 -11.21 -17.70 -8.82
N LYS A 239 -9.99 -18.24 -8.72
CA LYS A 239 -9.30 -18.44 -7.44
C LYS A 239 -8.75 -17.10 -6.95
N TRP A 240 -9.15 -16.70 -5.74
CA TRP A 240 -8.63 -15.49 -5.09
C TRP A 240 -7.43 -15.86 -4.24
N VAL A 241 -6.35 -15.09 -4.39
CA VAL A 241 -5.08 -15.37 -3.73
C VAL A 241 -5.04 -14.64 -2.41
N VAL A 242 -4.98 -15.42 -1.33
CA VAL A 242 -4.57 -14.95 -0.01
C VAL A 242 -3.21 -15.57 0.26
N TYR A 243 -2.29 -14.72 0.68
CA TYR A 243 -0.94 -15.13 0.99
C TYR A 243 -0.72 -15.06 2.50
N ALA A 244 -0.10 -16.07 3.11
CA ALA A 244 0.29 -16.04 4.51
C ALA A 244 1.74 -16.52 4.64
N LYS A 245 2.59 -15.66 5.20
CA LYS A 245 3.99 -15.96 5.51
C LYS A 245 4.15 -16.14 7.02
N PRO A 246 4.88 -17.18 7.47
CA PRO A 246 5.34 -17.23 8.85
C PRO A 246 6.30 -16.06 9.15
N PRO A 247 6.41 -15.66 10.43
CA PRO A 247 6.97 -14.37 10.84
C PRO A 247 8.38 -14.04 10.37
N PHE A 248 8.60 -12.73 10.26
CA PHE A 248 9.91 -12.12 10.40
C PHE A 248 10.53 -12.48 11.77
N GLY A 249 11.86 -12.42 11.91
CA GLY A 249 12.60 -12.88 13.10
C GLY A 249 12.33 -12.16 14.44
N GLY A 250 11.20 -11.45 14.58
CA GLY A 250 10.76 -10.77 15.80
C GLY A 250 9.71 -9.67 15.54
N PRO A 251 9.05 -9.16 16.61
CA PRO A 251 8.16 -8.00 16.57
C PRO A 251 8.75 -6.77 15.84
N GLU A 252 10.04 -6.48 16.04
CA GLU A 252 10.75 -5.34 15.46
C GLU A 252 10.83 -5.44 13.92
N ALA A 253 10.99 -6.66 13.40
CA ALA A 253 11.08 -6.89 11.97
C ALA A 253 9.72 -6.74 11.27
N VAL A 254 8.62 -7.05 11.97
CA VAL A 254 7.24 -6.81 11.55
C VAL A 254 6.95 -5.31 11.43
N LEU A 255 7.47 -4.53 12.37
CA LEU A 255 7.34 -3.08 12.44
C LEU A 255 8.16 -2.40 11.35
N ALA A 256 9.42 -2.79 11.20
CA ALA A 256 10.26 -2.34 10.09
C ALA A 256 9.62 -2.68 8.73
N TYR A 257 8.85 -3.76 8.65
CA TYR A 257 8.01 -4.04 7.49
C TYR A 257 6.86 -3.01 7.38
N LEU A 258 6.01 -2.85 8.39
CA LEU A 258 4.85 -1.94 8.37
C LEU A 258 5.18 -0.47 8.06
N SER A 259 6.22 0.09 8.69
CA SER A 259 6.64 1.49 8.46
C SER A 259 6.97 1.78 6.99
N ARG A 260 7.45 0.77 6.25
CA ARG A 260 7.72 0.88 4.81
C ARG A 260 6.46 0.93 3.95
N TYR A 261 5.27 0.59 4.46
CA TYR A 261 4.01 0.64 3.72
C TYR A 261 3.09 1.76 4.18
N THR A 262 3.17 2.19 5.45
CA THR A 262 2.31 3.26 5.98
C THR A 262 2.78 4.66 5.58
N HIS A 263 4.09 4.85 5.46
CA HIS A 263 4.70 6.19 5.28
C HIS A 263 5.59 6.30 4.04
N ARG A 264 5.78 5.21 3.30
CA ARG A 264 6.47 5.24 2.01
C ARG A 264 5.44 5.47 0.91
N VAL A 265 5.77 6.41 0.03
CA VAL A 265 4.96 6.73 -1.14
C VAL A 265 5.16 5.68 -2.24
N ALA A 266 4.41 5.78 -3.35
CA ALA A 266 4.42 4.79 -4.44
C ALA A 266 5.83 4.40 -4.92
N ILE A 267 6.76 5.37 -4.96
CA ILE A 267 8.15 5.16 -5.37
C ILE A 267 9.13 5.89 -4.44
N SER A 268 10.30 5.30 -4.24
CA SER A 268 11.43 5.92 -3.54
C SER A 268 12.46 6.42 -4.53
N ASN A 269 13.09 7.56 -4.25
CA ASN A 269 14.18 8.13 -5.07
C ASN A 269 15.29 7.12 -5.41
N ARG A 270 15.57 6.14 -4.53
CA ARG A 270 16.59 5.09 -4.78
C ARG A 270 16.25 4.14 -5.93
N ARG A 271 14.99 4.11 -6.36
CA ARG A 271 14.54 3.31 -7.49
C ARG A 271 14.79 4.01 -8.81
N LEU A 272 14.90 5.34 -8.82
CA LEU A 272 15.22 6.13 -10.00
C LEU A 272 16.69 5.90 -10.36
N ILE A 273 16.98 5.60 -11.62
CA ILE A 273 18.34 5.32 -12.11
C ILE A 273 18.74 6.16 -13.33
N GLY A 274 17.78 6.79 -14.00
CA GLY A 274 18.06 7.68 -15.14
C GLY A 274 16.89 8.60 -15.45
N MET A 275 17.19 9.75 -16.02
CA MET A 275 16.25 10.72 -16.58
C MET A 275 16.95 11.48 -17.71
N ASP A 276 16.43 11.38 -18.91
CA ASP A 276 16.93 12.03 -20.12
C ASP A 276 15.75 12.64 -20.92
N GLU A 277 15.96 12.92 -22.20
CA GLU A 277 14.91 13.46 -23.08
C GLU A 277 13.88 12.39 -23.48
N ASP A 278 14.27 11.11 -23.46
CA ASP A 278 13.43 9.99 -23.87
C ASP A 278 12.53 9.49 -22.73
N GLY A 279 12.96 9.67 -21.47
CA GLY A 279 12.11 9.36 -20.33
C GLY A 279 12.78 9.25 -18.96
N VAL A 280 12.02 8.68 -18.02
CA VAL A 280 12.47 8.38 -16.66
C VAL A 280 12.60 6.88 -16.47
N THR A 281 13.81 6.43 -16.11
CA THR A 281 14.12 5.02 -15.88
C THR A 281 14.18 4.68 -14.40
N PHE A 282 13.49 3.61 -14.00
CA PHE A 282 13.51 3.12 -12.62
C PHE A 282 13.59 1.59 -12.50
N ARG A 283 14.13 1.13 -11.38
CA ARG A 283 14.21 -0.30 -11.02
C ARG A 283 12.91 -0.78 -10.37
N TYR A 284 12.46 -1.97 -10.73
CA TYR A 284 11.36 -2.68 -10.10
C TYR A 284 11.70 -4.17 -9.88
N LYS A 285 10.88 -4.84 -9.07
CA LYS A 285 10.97 -6.28 -8.84
C LYS A 285 9.87 -7.00 -9.61
N ASP A 286 10.27 -7.90 -10.50
CA ASP A 286 9.39 -8.87 -11.15
C ASP A 286 9.32 -10.13 -10.28
N TYR A 287 8.24 -10.26 -9.51
CA TYR A 287 8.04 -11.37 -8.59
C TYR A 287 7.74 -12.71 -9.28
N ARG A 288 7.61 -12.73 -10.62
CA ARG A 288 7.51 -13.97 -11.40
C ARG A 288 8.87 -14.61 -11.68
N ARG A 289 9.96 -13.92 -11.34
CA ARG A 289 11.33 -14.36 -11.56
C ARG A 289 12.04 -14.53 -10.23
N ASP A 290 12.97 -15.47 -10.18
CA ASP A 290 13.78 -15.76 -9.01
C ASP A 290 15.18 -15.14 -9.07
N GLY A 291 15.88 -15.16 -7.94
CA GLY A 291 17.26 -14.68 -7.83
C GLY A 291 17.45 -13.22 -8.24
N ASP A 292 18.54 -12.94 -8.94
CA ASP A 292 18.87 -11.59 -9.41
C ASP A 292 18.04 -11.16 -10.62
N ALA A 293 17.54 -12.13 -11.40
CA ALA A 293 16.70 -11.87 -12.58
C ALA A 293 15.38 -11.17 -12.25
N ARG A 294 14.98 -11.15 -10.97
CA ARG A 294 13.83 -10.39 -10.48
C ARG A 294 14.03 -8.88 -10.54
N HIS A 295 15.26 -8.37 -10.52
CA HIS A 295 15.51 -6.93 -10.58
C HIS A 295 15.54 -6.49 -12.04
N ARG A 296 14.56 -5.65 -12.41
CA ARG A 296 14.36 -5.17 -13.78
C ARG A 296 14.31 -3.65 -13.80
N THR A 297 14.45 -3.08 -14.98
CA THR A 297 14.32 -1.65 -15.24
C THR A 297 13.15 -1.39 -16.18
N MET A 298 12.52 -0.23 -16.04
CA MET A 298 11.48 0.25 -16.94
C MET A 298 11.69 1.76 -17.15
N THR A 299 11.48 2.20 -18.38
CA THR A 299 11.53 3.61 -18.78
C THR A 299 10.12 4.06 -19.14
N LEU A 300 9.70 5.18 -18.55
CA LEU A 300 8.44 5.85 -18.89
C LEU A 300 8.77 7.07 -19.74
N SER A 301 8.06 7.26 -20.85
CA SER A 301 8.16 8.49 -21.63
C SER A 301 7.66 9.68 -20.81
N THR A 302 8.29 10.83 -20.98
CA THR A 302 7.96 12.09 -20.29
C THR A 302 7.05 12.98 -21.10
#